data_AF-A0A1F3T3C7-F1
#
_entry.id   AF-A0A1F3T3C7-F1
#
_cell.length_a   1.000
_cell.length_b   1.000
_cell.length_c   1.000
_cell.angle_alpha   90.00
_cell.angle_beta   90.00
_cell.angle_gamma   90.00
#
_symmetry.space_group_name_H-M   'P 1'
#
loop_
_entity.id
_entity.type
_entity.pdbx_description
1 polymer ?
#
loop_
_entity_poly.entity_id
_entity_poly.type
_entity_poly.pdbx_seq_one_letter_code
_entity_poly.pdbx_strand_id
1 'polypeptide(L)' 'MAHRTNVVSVKERVEASDSPREVTDPACGRKINPRDSKNMLFRGDDVIYFCSRECEMNFLNPPKKKAS' A
#
# COMPACT_ATOMS: atom_id res chain seq x y z
N MET A 1 21.72 41.01 -27.70
CA MET A 1 20.63 40.19 -27.14
C MET A 1 20.99 38.72 -27.26
N ALA A 2 21.22 38.02 -26.15
CA ALA A 2 21.33 36.56 -26.15
C ALA A 2 20.94 36.07 -24.75
N HIS A 3 19.65 35.85 -24.54
CA HIS A 3 19.15 35.21 -23.33
C HIS A 3 19.50 33.71 -23.42
N ARG A 4 20.59 33.31 -22.76
CA ARG A 4 20.86 31.91 -22.46
C ARG A 4 20.01 31.53 -21.25
N THR A 5 18.80 31.05 -21.50
CA THR A 5 17.98 30.42 -20.46
C THR A 5 18.62 29.09 -20.10
N ASN A 6 19.26 29.03 -18.93
CA ASN A 6 19.64 27.78 -18.28
C ASN A 6 18.35 27.07 -17.85
N VAL A 7 17.82 26.20 -18.72
CA VAL A 7 16.80 25.23 -18.36
C VAL A 7 17.51 24.17 -17.53
N VAL A 8 17.40 24.29 -16.21
CA VAL A 8 17.81 23.23 -15.29
C VAL A 8 17.02 21.98 -15.68
N SER A 9 17.73 20.95 -16.11
CA SER A 9 17.19 19.61 -16.34
C SER A 9 16.75 19.05 -14.99
N VAL A 10 15.57 19.47 -14.55
CA VAL A 10 14.84 18.84 -13.45
C VAL A 10 14.35 17.49 -13.97
N LYS A 11 15.25 16.51 -13.91
CA LYS A 11 14.95 15.10 -14.03
C LYS A 11 13.91 14.78 -12.96
N GLU A 12 12.66 14.66 -13.39
CA GLU A 12 11.48 14.09 -12.71
C GLU A 12 11.52 14.16 -11.18
N ARG A 13 11.05 15.26 -10.59
CA ARG A 13 9.67 15.43 -10.08
C ARG A 13 9.29 14.49 -8.92
N VAL A 14 9.18 15.16 -7.77
CA VAL A 14 8.47 14.80 -6.53
C VAL A 14 9.10 13.67 -5.73
N GLU A 15 10.19 14.01 -5.04
CA GLU A 15 10.52 13.44 -3.72
C GLU A 15 9.41 13.90 -2.75
N ALA A 16 8.21 13.35 -2.91
CA ALA A 16 7.19 13.40 -1.90
C ALA A 16 7.78 12.65 -0.71
N SER A 17 8.15 13.41 0.30
CA SER A 17 8.36 12.98 1.68
C SER A 17 7.02 12.49 2.27
N ASP A 18 6.36 11.60 1.54
CA ASP A 18 5.29 10.72 1.98
C ASP A 18 5.94 9.35 2.09
N SER A 19 6.81 9.19 3.09
CA SER A 19 7.27 7.85 3.46
C SER A 19 6.03 6.98 3.53
N PRO A 20 5.89 5.94 2.70
CA PRO A 20 4.69 5.13 2.72
C PRO A 20 4.56 4.64 4.15
N ARG A 21 3.53 5.11 4.85
CA ARG A 21 3.26 4.65 6.21
C ARG A 21 2.96 3.18 6.05
N GLU A 22 3.96 2.35 6.37
CA GLU A 22 3.82 0.91 6.28
C GLU A 22 2.61 0.52 7.12
N VAL A 23 1.66 -0.15 6.49
CA VAL A 23 0.47 -0.67 7.16
C VAL A 23 0.72 -2.12 7.53
N THR A 24 0.15 -2.54 8.64
CA THR A 24 0.25 -3.94 9.07
C THR A 24 -0.90 -4.73 8.46
N ASP A 25 -0.58 -5.79 7.73
CA ASP A 25 -1.56 -6.76 7.25
C ASP A 25 -2.17 -7.49 8.47
N PRO A 26 -3.49 -7.37 8.73
CA PRO A 26 -4.10 -7.97 9.90
C PRO A 26 -4.24 -9.50 9.82
N ALA A 27 -4.08 -10.11 8.65
CA ALA A 27 -4.16 -11.56 8.49
C ALA A 27 -2.86 -12.27 8.92
N CYS A 28 -1.69 -11.67 8.64
CA CYS A 28 -0.39 -12.28 8.90
C CYS A 28 0.55 -11.45 9.79
N GLY A 29 0.24 -10.19 10.07
CA GLY A 29 1.04 -9.28 10.89
C GLY A 29 2.25 -8.66 10.17
N ARG A 30 2.36 -8.81 8.84
CA ARG A 30 3.47 -8.27 8.07
C ARG A 30 3.26 -6.80 7.74
N LYS A 31 4.32 -5.99 7.83
CA LYS A 31 4.33 -4.61 7.33
C LYS A 31 4.39 -4.59 5.81
N ILE A 32 3.50 -3.85 5.18
CA ILE A 32 3.42 -3.70 3.74
C ILE A 32 3.25 -2.24 3.35
N ASN A 33 3.67 -1.90 2.14
CA ASN A 33 3.39 -0.61 1.56
C ASN A 33 1.96 -0.62 0.97
N PRO A 34 1.03 0.22 1.45
CA PRO A 34 -0.32 0.28 0.91
C PRO A 34 -0.35 0.72 -0.57
N ARG A 35 0.66 1.46 -1.05
CA ARG A 35 0.76 1.88 -2.46
C ARG A 35 1.06 0.73 -3.42
N ASP A 36 1.76 -0.31 -2.94
CA ASP A 36 2.10 -1.49 -3.73
C ASP A 36 1.05 -2.61 -3.58
N SER A 37 0.15 -2.48 -2.61
CA SER A 37 -0.88 -3.49 -2.34
C SER A 37 -1.99 -3.43 -3.38
N LYS A 38 -2.15 -4.53 -4.12
CA LYS A 38 -3.27 -4.74 -5.07
C LYS A 38 -4.50 -5.34 -4.39
N ASN A 39 -4.37 -5.78 -3.14
CA ASN A 39 -5.40 -6.49 -2.40
C ASN A 39 -5.88 -5.63 -1.24
N MET A 40 -7.11 -5.14 -1.34
CA MET A 40 -7.71 -4.28 -0.32
C MET A 40 -9.19 -4.61 -0.13
N LEU A 41 -9.66 -4.47 1.11
CA LEU A 41 -11.05 -4.65 1.50
C LEU A 41 -11.59 -3.35 2.05
N PHE A 42 -12.73 -2.93 1.52
CA PHE A 42 -13.50 -1.79 2.04
C PHE A 42 -14.45 -2.27 3.13
N ARG A 43 -14.34 -1.69 4.33
CA ARG A 43 -15.17 -2.01 5.49
C ARG A 43 -15.79 -0.71 6.04
N GLY A 44 -16.90 -0.31 5.44
CA GLY A 44 -17.50 0.99 5.73
C GLY A 44 -16.58 2.10 5.20
N ASP A 45 -16.10 2.96 6.10
CA ASP A 45 -15.16 4.04 5.78
C ASP A 45 -13.69 3.62 5.90
N ASP A 46 -13.42 2.39 6.40
CA ASP A 46 -12.06 1.86 6.56
C ASP A 46 -11.61 1.05 5.34
N VAL A 47 -10.34 1.18 4.99
CA VAL A 47 -9.68 0.35 3.97
C VAL A 47 -8.62 -0.51 4.63
N ILE A 48 -8.75 -1.83 4.45
CA ILE A 48 -7.80 -2.82 4.96
C ILE A 48 -6.95 -3.31 3.79
N TYR A 49 -5.62 -3.27 3.93
CA TYR A 49 -4.68 -3.73 2.92
C TYR A 49 -4.10 -5.09 3.28
N PHE A 50 -3.90 -5.94 2.27
CA PHE A 50 -3.33 -7.28 2.43
C PHE A 50 -2.06 -7.45 1.59
N CYS A 51 -1.15 -8.27 2.08
CA CYS A 51 0.09 -8.59 1.39
C CYS A 51 -0.13 -9.54 0.21
N SER A 52 -1.21 -10.33 0.24
CA SER A 52 -1.59 -11.26 -0.79
C SER A 52 -3.10 -11.53 -0.78
N ARG A 53 -3.62 -12.05 -1.90
CA ARG A 53 -5.00 -12.53 -2.01
C ARG A 53 -5.35 -13.61 -0.99
N GLU A 54 -4.38 -14.45 -0.62
CA GLU A 54 -4.58 -15.49 0.39
C GLU A 54 -4.83 -14.89 1.77
N CYS A 55 -4.08 -13.84 2.15
CA CYS A 55 -4.30 -13.10 3.40
C CYS A 55 -5.68 -12.45 3.44
N GLU A 56 -6.11 -11.83 2.34
CA GLU A 56 -7.46 -11.28 2.19
C GLU A 56 -8.53 -12.37 2.38
N MET A 57 -8.38 -13.52 1.71
CA MET A 57 -9.32 -14.64 1.83
C MET A 57 -9.37 -15.22 3.25
N ASN A 58 -8.22 -15.40 3.89
CA ASN A 58 -8.12 -15.89 5.27
C ASN A 58 -8.74 -14.90 6.27
N PHE A 59 -8.67 -13.59 5.97
CA PHE A 59 -9.31 -12.56 6.78
C PHE A 59 -10.83 -12.54 6.61
N LEU A 60 -11.33 -12.69 5.37
CA LEU A 60 -12.76 -12.72 5.06
C LEU A 60 -13.45 -14.02 5.49
N ASN A 61 -12.75 -15.13 5.33
CA ASN A 61 -13.22 -16.46 5.70
C ASN A 61 -12.23 -17.03 6.71
N PRO A 62 -12.23 -16.53 7.96
CA PRO A 62 -11.40 -17.11 9.00
C PRO A 62 -11.71 -18.61 9.01
N PRO A 63 -10.69 -19.48 8.94
CA PRO A 63 -10.94 -20.91 8.95
C PRO A 63 -11.79 -21.15 10.20
N LYS A 64 -13.04 -21.60 10.00
CA LYS A 64 -13.86 -22.08 11.11
C LYS A 64 -12.98 -23.14 11.75
N LYS A 65 -12.32 -22.81 12.87
CA LYS A 65 -11.57 -23.77 13.66
C LYS A 65 -12.55 -24.92 13.78
N LYS A 66 -12.24 -26.05 13.15
CA LYS A 66 -13.00 -27.26 13.43
C LYS A 66 -12.77 -27.45 14.91
N ALA A 67 -13.80 -27.13 15.70
CA ALA A 67 -13.90 -27.63 17.05
C ALA A 67 -13.86 -29.15 16.87
N SER A 68 -12.70 -29.71 17.16
CA SER A 68 -12.45 -31.14 17.20
C SER A 68 -12.10 -31.47 18.63
#